data_AF-A0A7I8VL91-F1
#
_entry.id   AF-A0A7I8VL91-F1
#
_cell.length_a   1.000
_cell.length_b   1.000
_cell.length_c   1.000
_cell.angle_alpha   90.00
_cell.angle_beta   90.00
_cell.angle_gamma   90.00
#
_symmetry.space_group_name_H-M   'P 1'
#
loop_
_entity.id
_entity.type
_entity.pdbx_description
1 polymer ?
#
loop_
_entity_poly.entity_id
_entity_poly.type
_entity_poly.pdbx_seq_one_letter_code
_entity_poly.pdbx_strand_id
1 'polypeptide(L)'
;MADDSNDNTTASSSNGEVVATDAAATNENTQVQQNGQNAENQQPRPGGWAIFKSLLFRMFIMYMIASFFRRPQQQQEPQKGPDGKPMPSYGPATNMFPKGLALDLYAYLSESEVFDDFKPESLFWLEEELEYGDWTSGLTKDGTYIKDGKIKATPTIQNNGSIYLHVFIVKAGNSPDPRDSSYDKKFTIKKTKRLNKFKKRKFVQTVNLLTGKSDAHPDLIRAQNESKYEILSHWHPNLTINLVDDHTAWTRGAVPAPLDEFIEFHPTVNQYYPVVYLNDYWNMNNEYFPLNDTIKELNFSLTFAPMSLFKWQIYAAQSMRNKWYSFMSDMNDGDDEDQDSLKQTLIETNPYLLALTVVVSLVHSVFEFLAFKNDIQFWKNRKSLEGLSVRSVFFNVFQSLIVCLYVLDNETNFVVKVSVFIGLAIEVWKIGKVVNVKFDRTNKLLGIIPKPYYEDKSTYTESNTKRYDQVRFVY
;
A
#
# COMPACT_ATOMS: atom_id res chain seq x y z
N MET A 1 80.56 -21.99 -21.17
CA MET A 1 79.88 -23.25 -21.53
C MET A 1 78.59 -22.81 -22.18
N ALA A 2 78.56 -23.00 -23.51
CA ALA A 2 77.55 -22.69 -24.54
C ALA A 2 76.20 -22.09 -24.08
N ASP A 3 75.80 -20.91 -24.55
CA ASP A 3 75.48 -20.46 -25.93
C ASP A 3 73.99 -20.60 -26.30
N ASP A 4 73.61 -19.57 -27.06
CA ASP A 4 72.51 -19.39 -28.00
C ASP A 4 71.13 -18.92 -27.47
N SER A 5 70.77 -17.63 -27.55
CA SER A 5 70.62 -16.69 -28.70
C SER A 5 69.24 -16.82 -29.37
N ASN A 6 68.40 -15.78 -29.28
CA ASN A 6 68.07 -14.82 -30.37
C ASN A 6 66.97 -15.36 -31.32
N ASP A 7 66.08 -14.59 -31.93
CA ASP A 7 66.04 -13.15 -32.17
C ASP A 7 64.67 -12.67 -32.67
N ASN A 8 64.61 -11.35 -32.83
CA ASN A 8 63.81 -10.54 -33.77
C ASN A 8 62.52 -9.90 -33.25
N THR A 9 62.58 -8.64 -32.76
CA THR A 9 62.67 -7.33 -33.48
C THR A 9 61.33 -6.94 -34.12
N THR A 10 60.80 -5.71 -34.01
CA THR A 10 61.42 -4.37 -34.09
C THR A 10 60.44 -3.33 -33.47
N ALA A 11 60.90 -2.42 -32.59
CA ALA A 11 61.30 -1.02 -32.85
C ALA A 11 60.11 -0.04 -33.07
N SER A 12 59.71 0.75 -32.06
CA SER A 12 60.23 2.09 -31.68
C SER A 12 59.69 3.25 -32.55
N SER A 13 58.88 4.14 -31.97
CA SER A 13 59.21 5.57 -31.67
C SER A 13 58.20 6.44 -32.45
N SER A 14 57.76 7.65 -32.09
CA SER A 14 58.27 8.70 -31.19
C SER A 14 57.14 9.71 -30.92
N ASN A 15 57.35 10.57 -29.92
CA ASN A 15 56.48 11.62 -29.39
C ASN A 15 56.32 12.87 -30.28
N GLY A 16 55.28 13.67 -29.98
CA GLY A 16 55.22 15.13 -30.24
C GLY A 16 53.77 15.64 -30.44
N GLU A 17 53.05 16.11 -29.40
CA GLU A 17 52.88 17.54 -29.02
C GLU A 17 52.19 18.39 -30.12
N VAL A 18 51.17 19.25 -29.97
CA VAL A 18 50.34 19.82 -28.89
C VAL A 18 49.14 20.59 -29.55
N VAL A 19 48.17 21.01 -28.72
CA VAL A 19 47.24 22.17 -28.83
C VAL A 19 45.78 21.94 -29.28
N ALA A 20 44.91 22.05 -28.25
CA ALA A 20 43.59 22.71 -28.13
C ALA A 20 42.70 22.98 -29.36
N THR A 21 41.40 22.68 -29.25
CA THR A 21 40.30 23.68 -29.04
C THR A 21 38.91 23.04 -29.10
N ASP A 22 38.09 23.43 -28.11
CA ASP A 22 36.66 23.78 -28.16
C ASP A 22 35.54 22.92 -28.77
N ALA A 23 34.42 23.06 -28.05
CA ALA A 23 33.02 23.06 -28.50
C ALA A 23 32.31 21.71 -28.69
N ALA A 24 31.69 21.26 -27.59
CA ALA A 24 30.52 20.40 -27.64
C ALA A 24 29.31 21.19 -28.16
N ALA A 25 28.84 20.83 -29.35
CA ALA A 25 27.52 21.18 -29.86
C ALA A 25 26.84 19.90 -30.37
N THR A 26 25.69 19.65 -29.77
CA THR A 26 24.51 18.89 -30.18
C THR A 26 24.46 18.42 -31.64
N ASN A 27 24.11 17.15 -31.87
CA ASN A 27 23.07 16.78 -32.84
C ASN A 27 22.57 15.35 -32.63
N GLU A 28 21.26 15.25 -32.53
CA GLU A 28 20.45 14.04 -32.59
C GLU A 28 20.55 13.40 -33.98
N ASN A 29 20.62 12.07 -34.03
CA ASN A 29 19.87 11.31 -35.03
C ASN A 29 19.78 9.82 -34.69
N THR A 30 18.56 9.43 -34.31
CA THR A 30 17.77 8.34 -34.90
C THR A 30 18.49 7.03 -35.22
N GLN A 31 18.35 6.03 -34.34
CA GLN A 31 18.40 4.62 -34.73
C GLN A 31 17.07 3.94 -34.42
N VAL A 32 16.40 3.57 -35.50
CA VAL A 32 15.26 2.65 -35.54
C VAL A 32 15.81 1.26 -35.23
N GLN A 33 15.37 0.64 -34.13
CA GLN A 33 15.68 -0.76 -33.85
C GLN A 33 14.37 -1.57 -33.80
N GLN A 34 14.18 -2.37 -34.84
CA GLN A 34 13.30 -3.53 -34.83
C GLN A 34 13.78 -4.50 -33.75
N ASN A 35 12.87 -4.94 -32.88
CA ASN A 35 12.98 -6.26 -32.28
C ASN A 35 11.59 -6.80 -31.94
N GLY A 36 11.29 -7.97 -32.50
CA GLY A 36 10.18 -8.81 -32.06
C GLY A 36 10.61 -9.74 -30.93
N GLN A 37 9.59 -10.30 -30.26
CA GLN A 37 9.65 -11.45 -29.35
C GLN A 37 10.26 -11.24 -27.97
N ASN A 38 9.44 -10.74 -27.05
CA ASN A 38 8.99 -11.46 -25.85
C ASN A 38 8.12 -10.49 -25.04
N ALA A 39 6.81 -10.59 -25.19
CA ALA A 39 5.88 -9.94 -24.27
C ALA A 39 5.83 -10.78 -23.00
N GLU A 40 6.90 -10.71 -22.20
CA GLU A 40 6.73 -10.90 -20.76
C GLU A 40 5.78 -9.79 -20.30
N ASN A 41 4.79 -10.21 -19.52
CA ASN A 41 3.77 -9.36 -18.92
C ASN A 41 4.45 -8.48 -17.85
N GLN A 42 5.32 -7.55 -18.26
CA GLN A 42 5.84 -6.50 -17.40
C GLN A 42 4.69 -5.52 -17.17
N GLN A 43 3.97 -5.75 -16.07
CA GLN A 43 3.16 -4.70 -15.48
C GLN A 43 4.02 -3.44 -15.36
N PRO A 44 3.49 -2.25 -15.71
CA PRO A 44 4.23 -1.02 -15.56
C PRO A 44 4.70 -0.92 -14.10
N ARG A 45 6.01 -0.73 -13.89
CA ARG A 45 6.55 -0.46 -12.55
C ARG A 45 5.67 0.60 -11.91
N PRO A 46 5.13 0.35 -10.71
CA PRO A 46 4.24 1.30 -10.07
C PRO A 46 4.98 2.64 -9.97
N GLY A 47 4.36 3.69 -10.49
CA GLY A 47 4.91 5.03 -10.35
C GLY A 47 5.17 5.31 -8.88
N GLY A 48 6.27 6.00 -8.55
CA GLY A 48 6.66 6.31 -7.17
C GLY A 48 5.54 6.95 -6.32
N TRP A 49 4.47 7.46 -6.94
CA TRP A 49 3.24 7.89 -6.30
C TRP A 49 2.46 6.78 -5.58
N ALA A 50 2.27 5.60 -6.20
CA ALA A 50 1.51 4.52 -5.55
C ALA A 50 2.22 4.07 -4.27
N ILE A 51 3.54 3.99 -4.35
CA ILE A 51 4.43 3.71 -3.21
C ILE A 51 4.32 4.82 -2.16
N PHE A 52 4.45 6.10 -2.55
CA PHE A 52 4.39 7.24 -1.64
C PHE A 52 3.01 7.42 -0.98
N LYS A 53 1.91 7.32 -1.73
CA LYS A 53 0.52 7.37 -1.23
C LYS A 53 0.29 6.26 -0.20
N SER A 54 0.72 5.04 -0.53
CA SER A 54 0.66 3.90 0.41
C SER A 54 1.51 4.15 1.66
N LEU A 55 2.70 4.74 1.51
CA LEU A 55 3.61 5.04 2.62
C LEU A 55 3.09 6.16 3.53
N LEU A 56 2.53 7.23 2.97
CA LEU A 56 1.90 8.32 3.74
C LEU A 56 0.65 7.84 4.47
N PHE A 57 -0.20 7.04 3.82
CA PHE A 57 -1.36 6.45 4.47
C PHE A 57 -0.94 5.50 5.59
N ARG A 58 0.17 4.75 5.41
CA ARG A 58 0.78 3.95 6.48
C ARG A 58 1.38 4.79 7.59
N MET A 59 2.03 5.92 7.31
CA MET A 59 2.48 6.85 8.34
C MET A 59 1.31 7.48 9.08
N PHE A 60 0.21 7.78 8.40
CA PHE A 60 -1.02 8.25 9.02
C PHE A 60 -1.65 7.19 9.92
N ILE A 61 -1.74 5.93 9.48
CA ILE A 61 -2.23 4.83 10.31
C ILE A 61 -1.26 4.53 11.46
N MET A 62 0.04 4.47 11.22
CA MET A 62 1.04 4.29 12.28
C MET A 62 1.01 5.44 13.28
N TYR A 63 0.80 6.68 12.81
CA TYR A 63 0.58 7.84 13.67
C TYR A 63 -0.72 7.70 14.46
N MET A 64 -1.83 7.28 13.85
CA MET A 64 -3.08 6.99 14.54
C MET A 64 -2.83 5.95 15.63
N ILE A 65 -2.27 4.78 15.30
CA ILE A 65 -1.91 3.69 16.22
C ILE A 65 -1.00 4.22 17.34
N ALA A 66 0.11 4.88 17.02
CA ALA A 66 1.03 5.45 18.00
C ALA A 66 0.39 6.55 18.86
N SER A 67 -0.55 7.33 18.31
CA SER A 67 -1.31 8.34 19.05
C SER A 67 -2.33 7.71 20.00
N PHE A 68 -2.86 6.53 19.69
CA PHE A 68 -3.72 5.75 20.59
C PHE A 68 -2.94 5.17 21.77
N PHE A 69 -1.70 4.73 21.57
CA PHE A 69 -0.83 4.26 22.66
C PHE A 69 -0.20 5.38 23.50
N ARG A 70 -0.19 6.63 23.00
CA ARG A 70 0.19 7.82 23.78
C ARG A 70 -0.96 8.43 24.58
N ARG A 71 -2.21 8.03 24.32
CA ARG A 71 -3.35 8.43 25.14
C ARG A 71 -3.32 7.58 26.41
N PRO A 72 -3.19 8.17 27.62
CA PRO A 72 -3.46 7.42 28.82
C PRO A 72 -4.87 6.88 28.69
N GLN A 73 -5.02 5.59 28.96
CA GLN A 73 -6.28 4.86 28.88
C GLN A 73 -7.33 5.64 29.70
N GLN A 74 -8.16 6.43 29.01
CA GLN A 74 -9.21 7.19 29.67
C GLN A 74 -10.14 6.18 30.33
N GLN A 75 -10.33 6.32 31.64
CA GLN A 75 -11.40 5.63 32.37
C GLN A 75 -12.70 5.89 31.62
N GLN A 76 -13.18 4.87 30.89
CA GLN A 76 -14.48 4.94 30.24
C GLN A 76 -15.55 4.98 31.32
N GLU A 77 -16.52 5.88 31.17
CA GLU A 77 -17.73 5.88 31.96
C GLU A 77 -18.43 4.50 31.82
N PRO A 78 -19.03 3.97 32.89
CA PRO A 78 -19.62 2.63 32.88
C PRO A 78 -20.70 2.53 31.79
N GLN A 79 -20.48 1.63 30.82
CA GLN A 79 -21.49 1.31 29.81
C GLN A 79 -22.74 0.73 30.49
N LYS A 80 -23.87 1.42 30.33
CA LYS A 80 -25.18 0.93 30.77
C LYS A 80 -25.67 -0.10 29.76
N GLY A 81 -26.01 -1.30 30.23
CA GLY A 81 -26.68 -2.29 29.40
C GLY A 81 -28.09 -1.83 28.97
N PRO A 82 -28.76 -2.56 28.06
CA PRO A 82 -30.14 -2.29 27.65
C PRO A 82 -31.13 -2.14 28.82
N ASP A 83 -30.82 -2.80 29.94
CA ASP A 83 -31.62 -2.79 31.19
C ASP A 83 -31.18 -1.72 32.21
N GLY A 84 -30.32 -0.77 31.84
CA GLY A 84 -29.86 0.30 32.74
C GLY A 84 -28.94 -0.15 33.88
N LYS A 85 -28.61 -1.44 33.98
CA LYS A 85 -27.65 -1.97 34.95
C LYS A 85 -26.20 -1.68 34.50
N PRO A 86 -25.30 -1.31 35.41
CA PRO A 86 -23.88 -1.17 35.09
C PRO A 86 -23.33 -2.54 34.67
N MET A 87 -22.73 -2.60 33.48
CA MET A 87 -21.93 -3.78 33.11
C MET A 87 -20.73 -3.91 34.07
N PRO A 88 -20.26 -5.14 34.36
CA PRO A 88 -19.01 -5.32 35.08
C PRO A 88 -17.89 -4.56 34.35
N SER A 89 -17.28 -3.58 35.02
CA SER A 89 -16.05 -2.97 34.54
C SER A 89 -14.94 -4.00 34.73
N TYR A 90 -14.61 -4.71 33.66
CA TYR A 90 -13.48 -5.63 33.67
C TYR A 90 -12.19 -4.80 33.66
N GLY A 91 -11.34 -4.99 34.66
CA GLY A 91 -9.98 -4.45 34.65
C GLY A 91 -9.15 -5.02 33.50
N PRO A 92 -7.88 -4.60 33.34
CA PRO A 92 -7.00 -5.12 32.30
C PRO A 92 -6.91 -6.65 32.36
N ALA A 93 -7.21 -7.32 31.24
CA ALA A 93 -7.15 -8.76 31.08
C ALA A 93 -5.75 -9.21 30.70
N THR A 94 -5.38 -10.43 31.07
CA THR A 94 -4.09 -11.03 30.70
C THR A 94 -4.26 -12.09 29.62
N ASN A 95 -3.17 -12.41 28.91
CA ASN A 95 -3.20 -13.54 27.99
C ASN A 95 -3.49 -14.83 28.76
N MET A 96 -4.35 -15.68 28.21
CA MET A 96 -4.69 -16.98 28.79
C MET A 96 -3.52 -17.97 28.69
N PHE A 97 -2.69 -17.87 27.66
CA PHE A 97 -1.58 -18.79 27.43
C PHE A 97 -0.30 -18.15 28.00
N PRO A 98 0.29 -18.73 29.06
CA PRO A 98 1.56 -18.26 29.57
C PRO A 98 2.67 -18.60 28.56
N LYS A 99 3.73 -17.78 28.56
CA LYS A 99 4.95 -18.09 27.79
C LYS A 99 5.50 -19.46 28.21
N GLY A 100 5.92 -20.26 27.25
CA GLY A 100 6.43 -21.61 27.50
C GLY A 100 5.35 -22.69 27.59
N LEU A 101 4.08 -22.35 27.37
CA LEU A 101 3.03 -23.37 27.31
C LEU A 101 3.25 -24.25 26.08
N ALA A 102 3.31 -25.56 26.29
CA ALA A 102 3.34 -26.55 25.22
C ALA A 102 1.95 -26.69 24.58
N LEU A 103 1.92 -26.66 23.26
CA LEU A 103 0.74 -26.61 22.40
C LEU A 103 0.87 -27.63 21.27
N ASP A 104 -0.27 -28.13 20.81
CA ASP A 104 -0.36 -28.90 19.57
C ASP A 104 -1.19 -28.12 18.55
N LEU A 105 -0.74 -28.15 17.30
CA LEU A 105 -1.40 -27.53 16.16
C LEU A 105 -2.05 -28.61 15.30
N TYR A 106 -3.36 -28.50 15.11
CA TYR A 106 -4.09 -29.32 14.16
C TYR A 106 -4.62 -28.45 13.02
N ALA A 107 -4.30 -28.80 11.79
CA ALA A 107 -4.80 -28.14 10.60
C ALA A 107 -5.60 -29.13 9.76
N TYR A 108 -6.91 -28.91 9.65
CA TYR A 108 -7.82 -29.72 8.87
C TYR A 108 -8.28 -29.00 7.61
N LEU A 109 -8.47 -29.76 6.54
CA LEU A 109 -9.03 -29.27 5.28
C LEU A 109 -10.45 -29.79 5.10
N SER A 110 -11.37 -28.90 4.72
CA SER A 110 -12.76 -29.28 4.43
C SER A 110 -13.36 -28.34 3.38
N GLU A 111 -14.38 -28.83 2.67
CA GLU A 111 -15.19 -28.01 1.75
C GLU A 111 -16.34 -27.28 2.49
N SER A 112 -16.54 -27.57 3.77
CA SER A 112 -17.53 -26.91 4.63
C SER A 112 -16.90 -25.74 5.41
N GLU A 113 -17.62 -24.63 5.52
CA GLU A 113 -17.22 -23.51 6.38
C GLU A 113 -17.31 -23.88 7.88
N VAL A 114 -18.29 -24.72 8.23
CA VAL A 114 -18.45 -25.23 9.59
C VAL A 114 -17.79 -26.60 9.66
N PHE A 115 -16.70 -26.67 10.43
CA PHE A 115 -15.98 -27.91 10.66
C PHE A 115 -16.56 -28.77 11.78
N ASP A 116 -16.84 -30.03 11.46
CA ASP A 116 -17.29 -31.10 12.35
C ASP A 116 -16.57 -32.45 12.12
N ASP A 117 -15.70 -32.54 11.10
CA ASP A 117 -15.11 -33.79 10.63
C ASP A 117 -13.68 -34.03 11.13
N PHE A 118 -13.53 -34.41 12.40
CA PHE A 118 -12.24 -34.70 13.05
C PHE A 118 -11.60 -36.04 12.63
N LYS A 119 -11.88 -36.55 11.43
CA LYS A 119 -11.28 -37.79 10.93
C LYS A 119 -9.80 -37.60 10.58
N PRO A 120 -8.97 -38.65 10.69
CA PRO A 120 -7.57 -38.60 10.26
C PRO A 120 -7.38 -38.27 8.77
N GLU A 121 -8.36 -38.59 7.92
CA GLU A 121 -8.31 -38.31 6.47
C GLU A 121 -8.40 -36.80 6.15
N SER A 122 -9.08 -36.05 7.02
CA SER A 122 -9.29 -34.61 6.85
C SER A 122 -8.15 -33.78 7.48
N LEU A 123 -7.24 -34.44 8.22
CA LEU A 123 -6.08 -33.83 8.86
C LEU A 123 -4.97 -33.62 7.83
N PHE A 124 -4.60 -32.37 7.60
CA PHE A 124 -3.48 -32.01 6.74
C PHE A 124 -2.16 -31.96 7.49
N TRP A 125 -2.19 -31.41 8.71
CA TRP A 125 -1.00 -31.24 9.52
C TRP A 125 -1.32 -31.36 11.01
N LEU A 126 -0.53 -32.19 11.69
CA LEU A 126 -0.37 -32.19 13.14
C LEU A 126 1.09 -31.81 13.42
N GLU A 127 1.28 -30.74 14.19
CA GLU A 127 2.58 -30.38 14.76
C GLU A 127 2.44 -30.41 16.29
N GLU A 128 3.23 -31.25 16.93
CA GLU A 128 3.18 -31.49 18.37
C GLU A 128 4.29 -30.71 19.08
N GLU A 129 4.10 -30.48 20.39
CA GLU A 129 5.13 -29.89 21.26
C GLU A 129 5.60 -28.47 20.84
N LEU A 130 4.72 -27.68 20.23
CA LEU A 130 4.99 -26.27 19.94
C LEU A 130 4.99 -25.47 21.23
N GLU A 131 5.95 -24.55 21.40
CA GLU A 131 6.02 -23.70 22.58
C GLU A 131 5.46 -22.30 22.30
N TYR A 132 4.55 -21.81 23.15
CA TYR A 132 4.02 -20.45 23.02
C TYR A 132 5.10 -19.40 23.31
N GLY A 133 5.41 -18.60 22.29
CA GLY A 133 6.44 -17.55 22.37
C GLY A 133 7.87 -18.07 22.14
N ASP A 134 8.01 -19.23 21.48
CA ASP A 134 9.31 -19.71 21.01
C ASP A 134 9.69 -19.09 19.66
N TRP A 135 10.92 -18.59 19.61
CA TRP A 135 11.53 -17.89 18.47
C TRP A 135 12.83 -18.56 18.02
N THR A 136 13.12 -19.76 18.51
CA THR A 136 14.43 -20.40 18.41
C THR A 136 14.40 -21.81 17.88
N SER A 137 13.27 -22.51 17.97
CA SER A 137 13.11 -23.84 17.36
C SER A 137 12.86 -23.75 15.85
N GLY A 138 12.53 -24.89 15.24
CA GLY A 138 12.39 -25.01 13.80
C GLY A 138 13.73 -25.16 13.06
N LEU A 139 13.65 -25.50 11.78
CA LEU A 139 14.83 -25.78 10.94
C LEU A 139 15.73 -24.55 10.79
N THR A 140 15.11 -23.37 10.69
CA THR A 140 15.73 -22.07 10.47
C THR A 140 16.08 -21.32 11.75
N LYS A 141 15.81 -21.91 12.93
CA LYS A 141 16.05 -21.32 14.26
C LYS A 141 15.36 -19.99 14.52
N ASP A 142 14.14 -19.86 13.99
CA ASP A 142 13.29 -18.67 14.07
C ASP A 142 11.87 -18.99 14.57
N GLY A 143 11.65 -20.22 15.06
CA GLY A 143 10.34 -20.73 15.49
C GLY A 143 9.45 -21.17 14.32
N THR A 144 9.98 -21.25 13.10
CA THR A 144 9.19 -21.59 11.90
C THR A 144 9.17 -23.08 11.61
N TYR A 145 7.97 -23.60 11.33
CA TYR A 145 7.73 -24.98 10.90
C TYR A 145 6.94 -24.97 9.59
N ILE A 146 7.28 -25.88 8.67
CA ILE A 146 6.69 -25.90 7.33
C ILE A 146 6.20 -27.32 7.03
N LYS A 147 4.95 -27.41 6.54
CA LYS A 147 4.36 -28.63 6.03
C LYS A 147 3.95 -28.44 4.57
N ASP A 148 4.66 -29.14 3.70
CA ASP A 148 4.27 -29.28 2.29
C ASP A 148 3.40 -30.51 2.08
N GLY A 149 2.42 -30.39 1.21
CA GLY A 149 1.51 -31.46 0.85
C GLY A 149 0.73 -31.20 -0.42
N LYS A 150 -0.04 -32.21 -0.83
CA LYS A 150 -0.91 -32.14 -1.99
C LYS A 150 -2.35 -32.36 -1.56
N ILE A 151 -3.25 -31.54 -2.07
CA ILE A 151 -4.69 -31.61 -1.85
C ILE A 151 -5.34 -32.14 -3.12
N LYS A 152 -6.22 -33.12 -2.98
CA LYS A 152 -7.00 -33.63 -4.10
C LYS A 152 -8.04 -32.59 -4.52
N ALA A 153 -8.00 -32.18 -5.80
CA ALA A 153 -9.01 -31.29 -6.35
C ALA A 153 -10.30 -32.08 -6.62
N THR A 154 -11.30 -31.91 -5.76
CA THR A 154 -12.61 -32.53 -5.93
C THR A 154 -13.41 -31.85 -7.04
N PRO A 155 -14.44 -32.52 -7.59
CA PRO A 155 -15.34 -31.88 -8.55
C PRO A 155 -15.99 -30.61 -8.00
N THR A 156 -16.28 -30.53 -6.70
CA THR A 156 -16.82 -29.32 -6.08
C THR A 156 -15.84 -28.16 -6.23
N ILE A 157 -14.57 -28.36 -5.85
CA ILE A 157 -13.52 -27.34 -5.90
C ILE A 157 -13.27 -26.88 -7.34
N GLN A 158 -13.28 -27.81 -8.30
CA GLN A 158 -13.13 -27.52 -9.73
C GLN A 158 -14.30 -26.70 -10.27
N ASN A 159 -15.52 -26.93 -9.79
CA ASN A 159 -16.74 -26.22 -10.17
C ASN A 159 -17.01 -25.01 -9.26
N ASN A 160 -16.01 -24.16 -9.02
CA ASN A 160 -16.12 -22.95 -8.19
C ASN A 160 -16.55 -23.18 -6.73
N GLY A 161 -16.31 -24.38 -6.19
CA GLY A 161 -16.50 -24.68 -4.78
C GLY A 161 -15.54 -23.92 -3.88
N SER A 162 -15.87 -23.88 -2.59
CA SER A 162 -14.99 -23.31 -1.56
C SER A 162 -14.25 -24.42 -0.82
N ILE A 163 -13.01 -24.14 -0.46
CA ILE A 163 -12.21 -25.01 0.42
C ILE A 163 -11.70 -24.16 1.58
N TYR A 164 -11.78 -24.73 2.78
CA TYR A 164 -11.50 -24.09 4.04
C TYR A 164 -10.38 -24.83 4.78
N LEU A 165 -9.53 -24.04 5.43
CA LEU A 165 -8.59 -24.51 6.43
C LEU A 165 -9.16 -24.21 7.81
N HIS A 166 -9.24 -25.24 8.65
CA HIS A 166 -9.62 -25.13 10.05
C HIS A 166 -8.41 -25.42 10.91
N VAL A 167 -7.95 -24.39 11.63
CA VAL A 167 -6.80 -24.46 12.49
C VAL A 167 -7.27 -24.52 13.94
N PHE A 168 -6.79 -25.53 14.65
CA PHE A 168 -6.97 -25.70 16.07
C PHE A 168 -5.61 -25.60 16.77
N ILE A 169 -5.54 -24.76 17.79
CA ILE A 169 -4.42 -24.75 18.72
C ILE A 169 -4.96 -25.19 20.07
N VAL A 170 -4.37 -26.25 20.60
CA VAL A 170 -4.76 -26.87 21.87
C VAL A 170 -3.55 -26.98 22.78
N LYS A 171 -3.77 -27.19 24.08
CA LYS A 171 -2.69 -27.56 24.99
C LYS A 171 -2.12 -28.92 24.58
N ALA A 172 -0.80 -29.09 24.67
CA ALA A 172 -0.14 -30.34 24.29
C ALA A 172 -0.80 -31.56 24.95
N GLY A 173 -1.09 -32.58 24.14
CA GLY A 173 -1.75 -33.83 24.52
C GLY A 173 -3.29 -33.79 24.57
N ASN A 174 -3.92 -32.64 24.32
CA ASN A 174 -5.38 -32.53 24.26
C ASN A 174 -5.90 -32.73 22.82
N SER A 175 -7.08 -33.33 22.68
CA SER A 175 -7.75 -33.43 21.38
C SER A 175 -8.52 -32.15 21.02
N PRO A 176 -8.54 -31.74 19.74
CA PRO A 176 -9.40 -30.64 19.26
C PRO A 176 -10.87 -31.06 19.09
N ASP A 177 -11.19 -32.36 19.12
CA ASP A 177 -12.56 -32.88 18.93
C ASP A 177 -13.39 -32.73 20.22
N PRO A 178 -14.50 -31.97 20.21
CA PRO A 178 -15.37 -31.81 21.37
C PRO A 178 -15.98 -33.11 21.93
N ARG A 179 -15.93 -34.21 21.16
CA ARG A 179 -16.43 -35.53 21.55
C ARG A 179 -15.39 -36.36 22.31
N ASP A 180 -14.12 -35.96 22.28
CA ASP A 180 -13.04 -36.66 22.97
C ASP A 180 -13.01 -36.30 24.46
N SER A 181 -12.65 -37.26 25.29
CA SER A 181 -12.47 -37.06 26.74
C SER A 181 -11.35 -36.09 27.11
N SER A 182 -10.34 -35.93 26.24
CA SER A 182 -9.19 -35.04 26.40
C SER A 182 -9.45 -33.61 25.91
N TYR A 183 -10.65 -33.33 25.40
CA TYR A 183 -11.01 -32.01 24.90
C TYR A 183 -11.14 -30.98 26.01
N ASP A 184 -10.37 -29.90 25.89
CA ASP A 184 -10.48 -28.75 26.78
C ASP A 184 -10.93 -27.50 26.02
N LYS A 185 -12.22 -27.16 26.16
CA LYS A 185 -12.80 -25.96 25.54
C LYS A 185 -12.08 -24.68 25.96
N LYS A 186 -11.54 -24.63 27.19
CA LYS A 186 -10.89 -23.43 27.71
C LYS A 186 -9.56 -23.16 27.01
N PHE A 187 -8.81 -24.20 26.66
CA PHE A 187 -7.51 -24.09 26.01
C PHE A 187 -7.52 -24.45 24.52
N THR A 188 -8.71 -24.52 23.91
CA THR A 188 -8.84 -24.77 22.47
C THR A 188 -9.20 -23.48 21.74
N ILE A 189 -8.35 -23.09 20.78
CA ILE A 189 -8.60 -21.97 19.87
C ILE A 189 -8.93 -22.54 18.50
N LYS A 190 -10.05 -22.12 17.90
CA LYS A 190 -10.45 -22.49 16.54
C LYS A 190 -10.41 -21.25 15.65
N LYS A 191 -9.70 -21.32 14.52
CA LYS A 191 -9.80 -20.33 13.44
C LYS A 191 -10.07 -21.03 12.11
N THR A 192 -10.80 -20.35 11.24
CA THR A 192 -11.19 -20.89 9.93
C THR A 192 -10.94 -19.84 8.86
N LYS A 193 -10.39 -20.26 7.73
CA LYS A 193 -10.14 -19.38 6.57
C LYS A 193 -10.42 -20.12 5.27
N ARG A 194 -11.13 -19.47 4.35
CA ARG A 194 -11.26 -19.93 2.97
C ARG A 194 -9.92 -19.78 2.26
N LEU A 195 -9.42 -20.87 1.66
CA LEU A 195 -8.13 -20.88 0.98
C LEU A 195 -8.23 -20.30 -0.43
N ASN A 196 -9.30 -20.62 -1.16
CA ASN A 196 -9.53 -20.11 -2.50
C ASN A 196 -10.14 -18.70 -2.49
N LYS A 197 -9.79 -17.90 -3.50
CA LYS A 197 -10.33 -16.55 -3.71
C LYS A 197 -11.19 -16.50 -4.96
N PHE A 198 -12.35 -15.87 -4.86
CA PHE A 198 -13.21 -15.63 -6.01
C PHE A 198 -12.80 -14.33 -6.69
N LYS A 199 -12.34 -14.42 -7.93
CA LYS A 199 -11.95 -13.26 -8.74
C LYS A 199 -12.87 -13.12 -9.93
N LYS A 200 -13.20 -11.88 -10.29
CA LYS A 200 -14.00 -11.56 -11.48
C LYS A 200 -13.06 -11.56 -12.69
N ARG A 201 -13.26 -12.49 -13.63
CA ARG A 201 -12.67 -12.46 -14.97
C ARG A 201 -13.58 -11.62 -15.86
N LYS A 202 -13.09 -10.46 -16.30
CA LYS A 202 -13.82 -9.55 -17.21
C LYS A 202 -13.59 -9.96 -18.66
N PHE A 203 -14.64 -9.91 -19.46
CA PHE A 203 -14.55 -10.17 -20.90
C PHE A 203 -14.58 -8.86 -21.67
N VAL A 204 -13.71 -8.75 -22.68
CA VAL A 204 -13.68 -7.62 -23.58
C VAL A 204 -14.73 -7.84 -24.65
N GLN A 205 -15.81 -7.07 -24.57
CA GLN A 205 -16.90 -7.09 -25.56
C GLN A 205 -16.70 -6.04 -26.66
N THR A 206 -15.66 -5.21 -26.56
CA THR A 206 -15.36 -4.14 -27.51
C THR A 206 -14.39 -4.61 -28.57
N VAL A 207 -14.72 -4.35 -29.83
CA VAL A 207 -13.83 -4.52 -30.98
C VAL A 207 -13.25 -3.15 -31.36
N ASN A 208 -12.03 -3.13 -31.88
CA ASN A 208 -11.45 -1.90 -32.43
C ASN A 208 -12.28 -1.47 -33.65
N LEU A 209 -12.78 -0.24 -33.63
CA LEU A 209 -13.69 0.29 -34.66
C LEU A 209 -13.02 0.47 -36.03
N LEU A 210 -11.68 0.55 -36.08
CA LEU A 210 -10.91 0.74 -37.32
C LEU A 210 -10.47 -0.58 -37.93
N THR A 211 -10.16 -1.59 -37.11
CA THR A 211 -9.63 -2.88 -37.57
C THR A 211 -10.63 -4.03 -37.48
N GLY A 212 -11.76 -3.82 -36.80
CA GLY A 212 -12.79 -4.83 -36.57
C GLY A 212 -12.36 -6.01 -35.70
N LYS A 213 -11.13 -5.99 -35.16
CA LYS A 213 -10.55 -7.03 -34.31
C LYS A 213 -10.33 -6.49 -32.90
N SER A 214 -10.44 -7.35 -31.90
CA SER A 214 -10.04 -7.00 -30.53
C SER A 214 -8.58 -7.37 -30.33
N ASP A 215 -7.80 -6.49 -29.70
CA ASP A 215 -6.41 -6.76 -29.31
C ASP A 215 -6.32 -7.66 -28.06
N ALA A 216 -7.47 -8.02 -27.47
CA ALA A 216 -7.54 -8.94 -26.35
C ALA A 216 -7.30 -10.40 -26.79
N HIS A 217 -6.74 -11.20 -25.87
CA HIS A 217 -6.56 -12.64 -26.10
C HIS A 217 -7.90 -13.30 -26.49
N PRO A 218 -7.92 -14.26 -27.44
CA PRO A 218 -9.15 -14.89 -27.92
C PRO A 218 -10.08 -15.41 -26.81
N ASP A 219 -9.51 -15.94 -25.73
CA ASP A 219 -10.24 -16.47 -24.55
C ASP A 219 -10.91 -15.39 -23.67
N LEU A 220 -10.70 -14.10 -23.98
CA LEU A 220 -11.28 -12.95 -23.27
C LEU A 220 -12.35 -12.24 -24.09
N ILE A 221 -12.60 -12.70 -25.32
CA ILE A 221 -13.62 -12.14 -26.21
C ILE A 221 -14.90 -12.95 -26.02
N ARG A 222 -15.97 -12.30 -25.53
CA ARG A 222 -17.31 -12.89 -25.45
C ARG A 222 -18.32 -12.09 -26.24
N ALA A 223 -19.37 -12.76 -26.71
CA ALA A 223 -20.47 -12.10 -27.40
C ALA A 223 -21.14 -11.07 -26.48
N GLN A 224 -21.66 -9.99 -27.07
CA GLN A 224 -22.26 -8.87 -26.33
C GLN A 224 -23.48 -9.27 -25.46
N ASN A 225 -24.08 -10.42 -25.75
CA ASN A 225 -25.24 -10.98 -25.03
C ASN A 225 -24.87 -11.84 -23.81
N GLU A 226 -23.58 -12.08 -23.57
CA GLU A 226 -23.10 -12.88 -22.44
C GLU A 226 -22.72 -12.00 -21.24
N SER A 227 -22.58 -12.62 -20.06
CA SER A 227 -22.21 -11.91 -18.85
C SER A 227 -20.89 -11.15 -19.02
N LYS A 228 -20.87 -9.88 -18.61
CA LYS A 228 -19.69 -9.00 -18.69
C LYS A 228 -18.49 -9.53 -17.89
N TYR A 229 -18.76 -10.37 -16.90
CA TYR A 229 -17.76 -11.04 -16.10
C TYR A 229 -18.20 -12.45 -15.73
N GLU A 230 -17.23 -13.30 -15.41
CA GLU A 230 -17.40 -14.60 -14.80
C GLU A 230 -16.61 -14.62 -13.49
N ILE A 231 -17.16 -15.23 -12.45
CA ILE A 231 -16.46 -15.40 -11.18
C ILE A 231 -15.75 -16.74 -11.24
N LEU A 232 -14.42 -16.73 -11.09
CA LEU A 232 -13.60 -17.92 -11.08
C LEU A 232 -12.90 -18.09 -9.73
N SER A 233 -12.91 -19.31 -9.23
CA SER A 233 -12.16 -19.72 -8.06
C SER A 233 -10.66 -19.77 -8.39
N HIS A 234 -9.84 -19.08 -7.60
CA HIS A 234 -8.40 -19.04 -7.75
C HIS A 234 -7.71 -19.65 -6.54
N TRP A 235 -6.61 -20.35 -6.79
CA TRP A 235 -5.80 -21.03 -5.79
C TRP A 235 -4.44 -20.37 -5.62
N HIS A 236 -3.93 -20.42 -4.39
CA HIS A 236 -2.56 -20.07 -4.05
C HIS A 236 -1.97 -21.16 -3.16
N PRO A 237 -0.74 -21.62 -3.42
CA PRO A 237 -0.18 -22.77 -2.71
C PRO A 237 0.22 -22.45 -1.28
N ASN A 238 0.48 -21.20 -0.91
CA ASN A 238 1.04 -20.87 0.41
C ASN A 238 0.03 -20.21 1.35
N LEU A 239 0.09 -20.58 2.63
CA LEU A 239 -0.55 -19.87 3.73
C LEU A 239 0.32 -19.93 4.99
N THR A 240 0.37 -18.86 5.76
CA THR A 240 1.10 -18.83 7.04
C THR A 240 0.15 -18.69 8.22
N ILE A 241 0.16 -19.66 9.14
CA ILE A 241 -0.44 -19.58 10.46
C ILE A 241 0.52 -18.84 11.37
N ASN A 242 0.08 -17.70 11.90
CA ASN A 242 0.88 -16.95 12.83
C ASN A 242 0.26 -16.98 14.22
N LEU A 243 1.04 -17.42 15.21
CA LEU A 243 0.66 -17.34 16.61
C LEU A 243 1.28 -16.08 17.22
N VAL A 244 0.43 -15.12 17.56
CA VAL A 244 0.92 -13.82 18.05
C VAL A 244 1.37 -13.94 19.50
N ASP A 245 2.64 -13.61 19.74
CA ASP A 245 3.23 -13.45 21.07
C ASP A 245 2.82 -12.08 21.63
N ASP A 246 1.81 -12.10 22.50
CA ASP A 246 1.19 -10.91 23.07
C ASP A 246 1.07 -11.01 24.59
N HIS A 247 1.55 -9.98 25.27
CA HIS A 247 1.49 -9.85 26.73
C HIS A 247 0.85 -8.51 27.16
N THR A 248 0.12 -7.87 26.26
CA THR A 248 -0.52 -6.58 26.50
C THR A 248 -1.73 -6.74 27.42
N ALA A 249 -1.88 -5.84 28.38
CA ALA A 249 -3.02 -5.85 29.30
C ALA A 249 -4.28 -5.25 28.64
N TRP A 250 -4.92 -5.99 27.73
CA TRP A 250 -6.08 -5.50 26.98
C TRP A 250 -7.30 -5.32 27.88
N THR A 251 -8.09 -4.28 27.60
CA THR A 251 -9.32 -4.01 28.36
C THR A 251 -10.51 -4.14 27.43
N ARG A 252 -11.53 -4.89 27.86
CA ARG A 252 -12.71 -5.18 27.04
C ARG A 252 -13.40 -3.88 26.62
N GLY A 253 -13.65 -3.70 25.33
CA GLY A 253 -14.26 -2.48 24.78
C GLY A 253 -13.32 -1.27 24.62
N ALA A 254 -12.05 -1.40 25.02
CA ALA A 254 -11.02 -0.38 24.81
C ALA A 254 -9.88 -0.86 23.89
N VAL A 255 -10.06 -2.02 23.24
CA VAL A 255 -9.13 -2.50 22.21
C VAL A 255 -9.26 -1.60 20.97
N PRO A 256 -8.15 -1.04 20.45
CA PRO A 256 -8.21 -0.18 19.26
C PRO A 256 -8.59 -0.95 17.99
N ALA A 257 -9.45 -0.36 17.15
CA ALA A 257 -9.67 -0.88 15.81
C ALA A 257 -8.39 -0.78 14.95
N PRO A 258 -8.05 -1.80 14.14
CA PRO A 258 -8.82 -3.01 13.81
C PRO A 258 -8.48 -4.25 14.68
N LEU A 259 -7.73 -4.08 15.77
CA LEU A 259 -7.25 -5.20 16.59
C LEU A 259 -8.40 -5.86 17.38
N ASP A 260 -9.45 -5.10 17.66
CA ASP A 260 -10.67 -5.51 18.35
C ASP A 260 -11.40 -6.66 17.65
N GLU A 261 -11.32 -6.76 16.32
CA GLU A 261 -11.91 -7.86 15.55
C GLU A 261 -11.22 -9.22 15.80
N PHE A 262 -9.97 -9.20 16.27
CA PHE A 262 -9.14 -10.41 16.41
C PHE A 262 -8.98 -10.85 17.86
N ILE A 263 -9.04 -9.92 18.81
CA ILE A 263 -8.85 -10.18 20.24
C ILE A 263 -10.16 -10.67 20.85
N GLU A 264 -10.21 -11.95 21.19
CA GLU A 264 -11.36 -12.58 21.83
C GLU A 264 -11.12 -12.73 23.33
N PHE A 265 -12.03 -12.18 24.13
CA PHE A 265 -11.99 -12.31 25.59
C PHE A 265 -12.77 -13.53 26.05
N HIS A 266 -12.27 -14.23 27.07
CA HIS A 266 -13.01 -15.31 27.72
C HIS A 266 -14.27 -14.75 28.41
N PRO A 267 -15.44 -15.41 28.32
CA PRO A 267 -16.69 -14.88 28.86
C PRO A 267 -16.67 -14.73 30.40
N THR A 268 -16.05 -15.67 31.10
CA THR A 268 -16.13 -15.78 32.58
C THR A 268 -14.86 -15.32 33.31
N VAL A 269 -13.72 -15.33 32.62
CA VAL A 269 -12.39 -15.09 33.23
C VAL A 269 -11.85 -13.82 32.61
N ASN A 270 -11.16 -12.98 33.39
CA ASN A 270 -10.57 -11.75 32.88
C ASN A 270 -9.26 -12.03 32.10
N GLN A 271 -9.37 -12.85 31.06
CA GLN A 271 -8.29 -13.30 30.21
C GLN A 271 -8.73 -13.25 28.74
N TYR A 272 -7.78 -13.11 27.84
CA TYR A 272 -8.01 -13.16 26.39
C TYR A 272 -7.23 -14.30 25.75
N TYR A 273 -7.74 -14.81 24.63
CA TYR A 273 -7.07 -15.85 23.85
C TYR A 273 -5.94 -15.25 23.02
N PRO A 274 -4.79 -15.93 22.89
CA PRO A 274 -3.75 -15.48 21.97
C PRO A 274 -4.28 -15.45 20.54
N VAL A 275 -3.81 -14.47 19.77
CA VAL A 275 -4.32 -14.26 18.41
C VAL A 275 -3.66 -15.26 17.47
N VAL A 276 -4.48 -16.09 16.82
CA VAL A 276 -4.09 -16.94 15.70
C VAL A 276 -4.45 -16.23 14.41
N TYR A 277 -3.44 -15.71 13.72
CA TYR A 277 -3.59 -14.92 12.50
C TYR A 277 -3.25 -15.76 11.27
N LEU A 278 -4.27 -16.13 10.50
CA LEU A 278 -4.13 -16.86 9.23
C LEU A 278 -3.75 -15.86 8.13
N ASN A 279 -2.47 -15.76 7.84
CA ASN A 279 -1.86 -14.71 7.03
C ASN A 279 -1.66 -15.14 5.58
N ASP A 280 -2.20 -14.35 4.66
CA ASP A 280 -1.99 -14.43 3.21
C ASP A 280 -1.50 -13.09 2.64
N TYR A 281 -0.95 -12.21 3.48
CA TYR A 281 -0.54 -10.86 3.09
C TYR A 281 0.51 -10.88 1.99
N TRP A 282 1.48 -11.79 2.04
CA TRP A 282 2.55 -11.87 1.05
C TRP A 282 2.18 -12.65 -0.22
N ASN A 283 1.00 -13.25 -0.27
CA ASN A 283 0.50 -13.91 -1.47
C ASN A 283 0.16 -12.83 -2.49
N MET A 284 0.86 -12.81 -3.62
CA MET A 284 0.64 -11.84 -4.69
C MET A 284 -0.48 -12.31 -5.61
N ASN A 285 -1.25 -11.39 -6.19
CA ASN A 285 -2.39 -11.72 -7.04
C ASN A 285 -2.01 -12.42 -8.34
N ASN A 286 -0.80 -12.20 -8.84
CA ASN A 286 -0.24 -12.87 -10.02
C ASN A 286 0.16 -14.33 -9.75
N GLU A 287 0.41 -14.71 -8.49
CA GLU A 287 0.70 -16.08 -8.06
C GLU A 287 -0.57 -16.94 -7.94
N TYR A 288 -1.74 -16.30 -7.94
CA TYR A 288 -3.02 -17.00 -7.96
C TYR A 288 -3.34 -17.51 -9.37
N PHE A 289 -3.69 -18.78 -9.50
CA PHE A 289 -4.14 -19.37 -10.76
C PHE A 289 -5.58 -19.86 -10.67
N PRO A 290 -6.36 -19.81 -11.77
CA PRO A 290 -7.74 -20.27 -11.78
C PRO A 290 -7.80 -21.80 -11.64
N LEU A 291 -8.76 -22.27 -10.86
CA LEU A 291 -9.10 -23.68 -10.75
C LEU A 291 -9.98 -24.10 -11.93
N ASN A 292 -9.65 -25.24 -12.53
CA ASN A 292 -10.35 -25.81 -13.67
C ASN A 292 -10.38 -27.35 -13.56
N ASP A 293 -11.09 -28.00 -14.47
CA ASP A 293 -11.26 -29.46 -14.47
C ASP A 293 -9.98 -30.25 -14.75
N THR A 294 -8.94 -29.62 -15.31
CA THR A 294 -7.68 -30.29 -15.66
C THR A 294 -6.77 -30.48 -14.45
N ILE A 295 -6.89 -29.62 -13.43
CA ILE A 295 -6.08 -29.68 -12.22
C ILE A 295 -6.66 -30.74 -11.26
N LYS A 296 -5.96 -31.88 -11.10
CA LYS A 296 -6.38 -32.97 -10.20
C LYS A 296 -5.76 -32.91 -8.80
N GLU A 297 -4.61 -32.27 -8.67
CA GLU A 297 -3.88 -32.11 -7.41
C GLU A 297 -3.45 -30.65 -7.24
N LEU A 298 -3.57 -30.13 -6.03
CA LEU A 298 -3.18 -28.78 -5.65
C LEU A 298 -2.02 -28.87 -4.66
N ASN A 299 -0.89 -28.26 -5.00
CA ASN A 299 0.20 -28.12 -4.04
C ASN A 299 -0.21 -27.12 -2.96
N PHE A 300 0.08 -27.46 -1.71
CA PHE A 300 -0.20 -26.63 -0.55
C PHE A 300 0.96 -26.68 0.44
N SER A 301 1.47 -25.51 0.80
CA SER A 301 2.49 -25.30 1.82
C SER A 301 1.89 -24.49 2.96
N LEU A 302 1.87 -25.09 4.14
CA LEU A 302 1.37 -24.47 5.36
C LEU A 302 2.54 -24.20 6.30
N THR A 303 2.74 -22.93 6.62
CA THR A 303 3.82 -22.49 7.51
C THR A 303 3.25 -22.07 8.84
N PHE A 304 3.79 -22.59 9.95
CA PHE A 304 3.57 -22.05 11.29
C PHE A 304 4.75 -21.16 11.66
N ALA A 305 4.49 -19.96 12.19
CA ALA A 305 5.52 -19.10 12.73
C ALA A 305 5.00 -18.25 13.91
N PRO A 306 5.84 -17.95 14.90
CA PRO A 306 5.53 -16.94 15.90
C PRO A 306 5.47 -15.55 15.24
N MET A 307 4.61 -14.66 15.75
CA MET A 307 4.53 -13.27 15.29
C MET A 307 4.54 -12.29 16.46
N SER A 308 5.34 -11.24 16.35
CA SER A 308 5.37 -10.19 17.35
C SER A 308 4.13 -9.30 17.23
N LEU A 309 3.66 -8.77 18.37
CA LEU A 309 2.52 -7.85 18.39
C LEU A 309 2.67 -6.70 17.38
N PHE A 310 3.85 -6.09 17.30
CA PHE A 310 4.09 -4.97 16.38
C PHE A 310 3.96 -5.37 14.90
N LYS A 311 4.54 -6.52 14.51
CA LYS A 311 4.43 -7.03 13.14
C LYS A 311 2.98 -7.34 12.79
N TRP A 312 2.26 -7.95 13.73
CA TRP A 312 0.83 -8.23 13.58
C TRP A 312 -0.01 -6.95 13.43
N GLN A 313 0.26 -5.91 14.22
CA GLN A 313 -0.45 -4.62 14.13
C GLN A 313 -0.32 -3.99 12.74
N ILE A 314 0.86 -4.08 12.12
CA ILE A 314 1.06 -3.60 10.74
C ILE A 314 0.17 -4.36 9.76
N TYR A 315 0.07 -5.69 9.87
CA TYR A 315 -0.79 -6.50 9.02
C TYR A 315 -2.27 -6.26 9.27
N ALA A 316 -2.69 -6.13 10.53
CA ALA A 316 -4.06 -5.81 10.90
C ALA A 316 -4.49 -4.45 10.33
N ALA A 317 -3.67 -3.41 10.50
CA ALA A 317 -3.86 -2.08 9.92
C ALA A 317 -4.04 -2.12 8.39
N GLN A 318 -3.23 -2.93 7.73
CA GLN A 318 -3.25 -3.12 6.29
C GLN A 318 -4.50 -3.88 5.81
N SER A 319 -5.05 -4.79 6.61
CA SER A 319 -6.34 -5.44 6.30
C SER A 319 -7.53 -4.48 6.40
N MET A 320 -7.52 -3.55 7.37
CA MET A 320 -8.54 -2.50 7.50
C MET A 320 -8.53 -1.55 6.31
N ARG A 321 -7.33 -1.24 5.79
CA ARG A 321 -7.18 -0.48 4.54
C ARG A 321 -7.98 -1.12 3.42
N ASN A 322 -7.81 -2.42 3.21
CA ASN A 322 -8.49 -3.14 2.13
C ASN A 322 -10.01 -3.13 2.32
N LYS A 323 -10.51 -3.25 3.56
CA LYS A 323 -11.94 -3.12 3.87
C LYS A 323 -12.48 -1.71 3.58
N TRP A 324 -11.76 -0.67 4.02
CA TRP A 324 -12.16 0.73 3.81
C TRP A 324 -12.19 1.10 2.32
N TYR A 325 -11.16 0.69 1.57
CA TYR A 325 -11.15 0.91 0.13
C TYR A 325 -12.19 0.05 -0.57
N SER A 326 -12.37 -1.22 -0.22
CA SER A 326 -13.46 -2.05 -0.78
C SER A 326 -14.84 -1.43 -0.54
N PHE A 327 -15.07 -0.78 0.60
CA PHE A 327 -16.32 -0.08 0.90
C PHE A 327 -16.50 1.21 0.07
N MET A 328 -15.42 1.93 -0.23
CA MET A 328 -15.47 3.12 -1.07
C MET A 328 -15.35 2.83 -2.58
N SER A 329 -14.91 1.62 -2.96
CA SER A 329 -14.46 1.24 -4.30
C SER A 329 -15.40 0.24 -4.99
N ASP A 330 -16.71 0.46 -4.91
CA ASP A 330 -17.62 -0.14 -5.92
C ASP A 330 -17.37 0.45 -7.34
N MET A 331 -16.33 1.28 -7.51
CA MET A 331 -15.94 1.91 -8.78
C MET A 331 -14.50 1.59 -9.27
N ASN A 332 -13.61 0.90 -8.53
CA ASN A 332 -12.24 0.69 -9.03
C ASN A 332 -11.56 -0.62 -8.57
N ASP A 333 -11.53 -1.62 -9.45
CA ASP A 333 -10.85 -2.93 -9.28
C ASP A 333 -9.30 -2.85 -9.34
N GLY A 334 -8.70 -1.66 -9.49
CA GLY A 334 -7.24 -1.47 -9.65
C GLY A 334 -6.42 -1.49 -8.35
N ASP A 335 -7.06 -1.57 -7.18
CA ASP A 335 -6.38 -1.35 -5.89
C ASP A 335 -5.58 -2.56 -5.40
N ASP A 336 -5.98 -3.77 -5.80
CA ASP A 336 -5.26 -5.01 -5.52
C ASP A 336 -3.91 -5.05 -6.25
N GLU A 337 -3.84 -4.45 -7.43
CA GLU A 337 -2.60 -4.28 -8.22
C GLU A 337 -1.64 -3.27 -7.57
N ASP A 338 -2.16 -2.15 -7.05
CA ASP A 338 -1.37 -1.15 -6.31
C ASP A 338 -0.71 -1.75 -5.05
N GLN A 339 -1.42 -2.63 -4.34
CA GLN A 339 -0.86 -3.27 -3.14
C GLN A 339 0.24 -4.26 -3.51
N ASP A 340 0.03 -5.09 -4.54
CA ASP A 340 1.01 -6.09 -4.94
C ASP A 340 2.24 -5.48 -5.58
N SER A 341 2.06 -4.43 -6.39
CA SER A 341 3.18 -3.70 -6.97
C SER A 341 4.12 -3.12 -5.89
N LEU A 342 3.57 -2.69 -4.75
CA LEU A 342 4.37 -2.29 -3.58
C LEU A 342 5.05 -3.48 -2.90
N LYS A 343 4.36 -4.62 -2.72
CA LYS A 343 4.99 -5.84 -2.15
C LYS A 343 6.15 -6.29 -3.04
N GLN A 344 5.93 -6.31 -4.34
CA GLN A 344 6.92 -6.63 -5.35
C GLN A 344 8.10 -5.66 -5.26
N THR A 345 7.85 -4.34 -5.21
CA THR A 345 8.91 -3.35 -5.01
C THR A 345 9.71 -3.61 -3.73
N LEU A 346 9.05 -3.96 -2.62
CA LEU A 346 9.71 -4.25 -1.34
C LEU A 346 10.57 -5.52 -1.39
N ILE A 347 10.17 -6.53 -2.15
CA ILE A 347 10.88 -7.81 -2.28
C ILE A 347 12.02 -7.69 -3.29
N GLU A 348 11.80 -7.00 -4.41
CA GLU A 348 12.74 -6.93 -5.53
C GLU A 348 13.75 -5.79 -5.41
N THR A 349 13.43 -4.71 -4.68
CA THR A 349 14.31 -3.54 -4.55
C THR A 349 15.28 -3.70 -3.38
N ASN A 350 16.52 -3.26 -3.58
CA ASN A 350 17.49 -3.20 -2.50
C ASN A 350 16.96 -2.31 -1.34
N PRO A 351 16.91 -2.82 -0.09
CA PRO A 351 16.33 -2.10 1.04
C PRO A 351 17.02 -0.77 1.35
N TYR A 352 18.33 -0.65 1.08
CA TYR A 352 19.06 0.60 1.27
C TYR A 352 18.65 1.67 0.25
N LEU A 353 18.47 1.29 -1.02
CA LEU A 353 18.01 2.20 -2.07
C LEU A 353 16.58 2.65 -1.82
N LEU A 354 15.72 1.73 -1.40
CA LEU A 354 14.34 2.06 -1.03
C LEU A 354 14.30 3.02 0.15
N ALA A 355 15.07 2.76 1.21
CA ALA A 355 15.16 3.64 2.37
C ALA A 355 15.64 5.05 1.99
N LEU A 356 16.68 5.16 1.17
CA LEU A 356 17.17 6.45 0.67
C LEU A 356 16.08 7.19 -0.12
N THR A 357 15.37 6.48 -1.00
CA THR A 357 14.27 7.05 -1.79
C THR A 357 13.17 7.63 -0.90
N VAL A 358 12.81 6.92 0.17
CA VAL A 358 11.84 7.40 1.16
C VAL A 358 12.36 8.64 1.88
N VAL A 359 13.61 8.63 2.35
CA VAL A 359 14.21 9.76 3.07
C VAL A 359 14.27 11.01 2.20
N VAL A 360 14.76 10.90 0.96
CA VAL A 360 14.84 12.02 0.01
C VAL A 360 13.44 12.56 -0.30
N SER A 361 12.45 11.68 -0.50
CA SER A 361 11.07 12.07 -0.75
C SER A 361 10.45 12.81 0.42
N LEU A 362 10.71 12.38 1.67
CA LEU A 362 10.24 13.05 2.87
C LEU A 362 10.89 14.43 3.04
N VAL A 363 12.21 14.52 2.89
CA VAL A 363 12.95 15.78 3.00
C VAL A 363 12.47 16.78 1.94
N HIS A 364 12.30 16.34 0.69
CA HIS A 364 11.75 17.16 -0.38
C HIS A 364 10.34 17.68 -0.03
N SER A 365 9.45 16.79 0.43
CA SER A 365 8.09 17.17 0.84
C SER A 365 8.09 18.19 1.98
N VAL A 366 9.00 18.05 2.95
CA VAL A 366 9.15 19.00 4.08
C VAL A 366 9.65 20.35 3.58
N PHE A 367 10.63 20.39 2.68
CA PHE A 367 11.13 21.65 2.12
C PHE A 367 10.09 22.37 1.27
N GLU A 368 9.32 21.65 0.44
CA GLU A 368 8.20 22.24 -0.30
C GLU A 368 7.16 22.84 0.66
N PHE A 369 6.77 22.10 1.71
CA PHE A 369 5.83 22.60 2.70
C PHE A 369 6.33 23.85 3.43
N LEU A 370 7.61 23.87 3.83
CA LEU A 370 8.23 25.02 4.47
C LEU A 370 8.31 26.23 3.53
N ALA A 371 8.59 26.01 2.24
CA ALA A 371 8.57 27.05 1.23
C ALA A 371 7.16 27.67 1.09
N PHE A 372 6.12 26.84 0.95
CA PHE A 372 4.73 27.32 0.91
C PHE A 372 4.33 28.05 2.20
N LYS A 373 4.70 27.53 3.36
CA LYS A 373 4.42 28.16 4.65
C LYS A 373 5.07 29.55 4.74
N ASN A 374 6.33 29.66 4.35
CA ASN A 374 7.06 30.93 4.39
C ASN A 374 6.44 31.95 3.43
N ASP A 375 6.11 31.54 2.22
CA ASP A 375 5.51 32.39 1.20
C ASP A 375 4.11 32.89 1.62
N ILE A 376 3.23 32.00 2.10
CA ILE A 376 1.91 32.38 2.64
C ILE A 376 2.08 33.35 3.82
N GLN A 377 3.03 33.08 4.73
CA GLN A 377 3.27 33.92 5.90
C GLN A 377 3.75 35.32 5.50
N PHE A 378 4.64 35.42 4.51
CA PHE A 378 5.14 36.68 3.98
C PHE A 378 4.00 37.54 3.40
N TRP A 379 3.16 36.97 2.52
CA TRP A 379 2.06 37.70 1.88
C TRP A 379 0.88 37.97 2.82
N LYS A 380 0.66 37.14 3.83
CA LYS A 380 -0.41 37.35 4.83
C LYS A 380 -0.11 38.52 5.76
N ASN A 381 1.14 38.66 6.20
CA ASN A 381 1.52 39.64 7.24
C ASN A 381 1.89 41.02 6.69
N ARG A 382 2.09 41.15 5.37
CA ARG A 382 2.58 42.39 4.77
C ARG A 382 1.45 43.40 4.51
N LYS A 383 1.61 44.61 5.05
CA LYS A 383 0.63 45.71 4.97
C LYS A 383 0.95 46.73 3.86
N SER A 384 2.23 46.92 3.53
CA SER A 384 2.70 47.81 2.46
C SER A 384 3.29 47.00 1.31
N LEU A 385 2.92 47.39 0.08
CA LEU A 385 3.44 46.81 -1.17
C LEU A 385 4.71 47.49 -1.67
N GLU A 386 5.24 48.46 -0.93
CA GLU A 386 6.50 49.13 -1.26
C GLU A 386 7.66 48.10 -1.27
N GLY A 387 8.43 48.10 -2.37
CA GLY A 387 9.49 47.12 -2.64
C GLY A 387 9.04 45.81 -3.30
N LEU A 388 7.76 45.66 -3.68
CA LEU A 388 7.25 44.50 -4.42
C LEU A 388 6.69 44.94 -5.78
N SER A 389 7.11 44.23 -6.84
CA SER A 389 6.61 44.47 -8.19
C SER A 389 5.29 43.75 -8.43
N VAL A 390 4.21 44.50 -8.66
CA VAL A 390 2.90 43.94 -9.04
C VAL A 390 2.99 43.16 -10.36
N ARG A 391 3.77 43.69 -11.31
CA ARG A 391 3.99 43.06 -12.62
C ARG A 391 4.73 41.73 -12.50
N SER A 392 5.71 41.65 -11.60
CA SER A 392 6.39 40.38 -11.31
C SER A 392 5.46 39.33 -10.72
N VAL A 393 4.46 39.72 -9.91
CA VAL A 393 3.48 38.77 -9.36
C VAL A 393 2.61 38.18 -10.47
N PHE A 394 2.13 38.99 -11.40
CA PHE A 394 1.37 38.49 -12.56
C PHE A 394 2.21 37.58 -13.45
N PHE A 395 3.47 37.92 -13.68
CA PHE A 395 4.39 37.08 -14.45
C PHE A 395 4.65 35.73 -13.75
N ASN A 396 4.81 35.72 -12.43
CA ASN A 396 4.98 34.48 -11.65
C ASN A 396 3.74 33.58 -11.73
N VAL A 397 2.53 34.14 -11.69
CA VAL A 397 1.29 33.35 -11.88
C VAL A 397 1.25 32.73 -13.28
N PHE A 398 1.60 33.50 -14.31
CA PHE A 398 1.65 33.00 -15.69
C PHE A 398 2.69 31.87 -15.86
N GLN A 399 3.90 32.05 -15.32
CA GLN A 399 4.93 31.00 -15.30
C GLN A 399 4.44 29.74 -14.57
N SER A 400 3.87 29.89 -13.38
CA SER A 400 3.36 28.76 -12.58
C SER A 400 2.22 28.03 -13.28
N LEU A 401 1.39 28.75 -14.05
CA LEU A 401 0.34 28.14 -14.86
C LEU A 401 0.93 27.26 -15.98
N ILE A 402 1.96 27.74 -16.68
CA ILE A 402 2.65 26.96 -17.72
C ILE A 402 3.28 25.69 -17.12
N VAL A 403 3.96 25.81 -15.99
CA VAL A 403 4.57 24.66 -15.30
C VAL A 403 3.49 23.66 -14.85
N CYS A 404 2.37 24.15 -14.32
CA CYS A 404 1.24 23.29 -13.95
C CYS A 404 0.67 22.53 -15.16
N LEU A 405 0.46 23.21 -16.30
CA LEU A 405 -0.03 22.58 -17.52
C LEU A 405 0.96 21.53 -18.05
N TYR A 406 2.26 21.85 -18.06
CA TYR A 406 3.30 20.90 -18.46
C TYR A 406 3.31 19.65 -17.58
N VAL A 407 3.23 19.83 -16.26
CA VAL A 407 3.23 18.71 -15.31
C VAL A 407 1.95 17.87 -15.42
N LEU A 408 0.81 18.49 -15.73
CA LEU A 408 -0.45 17.78 -15.97
C LEU A 408 -0.43 16.95 -17.25
N ASP A 409 0.16 17.48 -18.32
CA ASP A 409 0.26 16.84 -19.64
C ASP A 409 1.22 15.64 -19.63
N ASN A 410 2.28 15.70 -18.82
CA ASN A 410 3.22 14.60 -18.67
C ASN A 410 2.76 13.55 -17.66
N GLU A 411 3.30 12.33 -17.77
CA GLU A 411 3.14 11.22 -16.81
C GLU A 411 3.96 11.45 -15.51
N THR A 412 3.82 12.64 -14.92
CA THR A 412 4.51 13.02 -13.70
C THR A 412 3.85 12.39 -12.47
N ASN A 413 4.64 12.13 -11.42
CA ASN A 413 4.16 11.67 -10.11
C ASN A 413 3.04 12.61 -9.57
N PHE A 414 1.93 12.03 -9.11
CA PHE A 414 0.80 12.81 -8.60
C PHE A 414 1.14 13.67 -7.38
N VAL A 415 2.15 13.32 -6.54
CA VAL A 415 2.64 14.25 -5.48
C VAL A 415 2.98 15.59 -6.12
N VAL A 416 3.77 15.53 -7.19
CA VAL A 416 4.31 16.68 -7.89
C VAL A 416 3.18 17.42 -8.62
N LYS A 417 2.22 16.70 -9.21
CA LYS A 417 1.01 17.31 -9.79
C LYS A 417 0.23 18.12 -8.74
N VAL A 418 0.01 17.55 -7.56
CA VAL A 418 -0.71 18.22 -6.47
C VAL A 418 0.12 19.37 -5.87
N SER A 419 1.42 19.19 -5.65
CA SER A 419 2.26 20.25 -5.07
C SER A 419 2.35 21.46 -6.01
N VAL A 420 2.51 21.23 -7.31
CA VAL A 420 2.51 22.29 -8.34
C VAL A 420 1.12 22.95 -8.44
N PHE A 421 0.04 22.17 -8.38
CA PHE A 421 -1.32 22.73 -8.36
C PHE A 421 -1.59 23.61 -7.13
N ILE A 422 -1.19 23.16 -5.94
CA ILE A 422 -1.25 23.96 -4.71
C ILE A 422 -0.40 25.23 -4.84
N GLY A 423 0.80 25.11 -5.42
CA GLY A 423 1.67 26.25 -5.72
C GLY A 423 0.98 27.29 -6.62
N LEU A 424 0.36 26.84 -7.72
CA LEU A 424 -0.44 27.71 -8.59
C LEU A 424 -1.59 28.38 -7.84
N ALA A 425 -2.32 27.64 -7.00
CA ALA A 425 -3.41 28.20 -6.21
C ALA A 425 -2.91 29.29 -5.24
N ILE A 426 -1.73 29.11 -4.63
CA ILE A 426 -1.10 30.13 -3.77
C ILE A 426 -0.70 31.36 -4.59
N GLU A 427 -0.12 31.20 -5.78
CA GLU A 427 0.23 32.33 -6.66
C GLU A 427 -1.03 33.12 -7.09
N VAL A 428 -2.10 32.43 -7.48
CA VAL A 428 -3.39 33.07 -7.83
C VAL A 428 -3.97 33.82 -6.62
N TRP A 429 -3.87 33.26 -5.41
CA TRP A 429 -4.30 33.93 -4.19
C TRP A 429 -3.54 35.25 -3.93
N LYS A 430 -2.25 35.34 -4.30
CA LYS A 430 -1.47 36.57 -4.16
C LYS A 430 -2.07 37.70 -4.98
N ILE A 431 -2.63 37.45 -6.17
CA ILE A 431 -3.29 38.48 -7.01
C ILE A 431 -4.34 39.24 -6.19
N GLY A 432 -5.18 38.52 -5.44
CA GLY A 432 -6.20 39.10 -4.58
C GLY A 432 -5.66 39.94 -3.42
N LYS A 433 -4.36 39.82 -3.09
CA LYS A 433 -3.69 40.67 -2.10
C LYS A 433 -3.13 41.95 -2.70
N VAL A 434 -2.67 41.91 -3.96
CA VAL A 434 -2.01 43.05 -4.62
C VAL A 434 -3.00 43.97 -5.35
N VAL A 435 -4.11 43.42 -5.84
CA VAL A 435 -5.14 44.14 -6.59
C VAL A 435 -6.36 44.41 -5.71
N ASN A 436 -6.83 45.65 -5.65
CA ASN A 436 -8.16 45.94 -5.10
C ASN A 436 -9.18 45.79 -6.22
N VAL A 437 -9.89 44.65 -6.26
CA VAL A 437 -11.00 44.48 -7.19
C VAL A 437 -12.23 45.17 -6.61
N LYS A 438 -12.51 46.40 -7.06
CA LYS A 438 -13.79 47.08 -6.80
C LYS A 438 -14.65 46.97 -8.06
N PHE A 439 -15.86 46.43 -7.91
CA PHE A 439 -16.83 46.35 -8.99
C PHE A 439 -17.60 47.67 -9.07
N ASP A 440 -17.37 48.43 -10.15
CA ASP A 440 -18.16 49.62 -10.42
C ASP A 440 -19.54 49.20 -10.95
N ARG A 441 -20.59 49.39 -10.15
CA ARG A 441 -21.97 49.06 -10.51
C ARG A 441 -22.56 50.03 -11.55
N THR A 442 -21.83 51.09 -11.91
CA THR A 442 -22.35 52.23 -12.67
C THR A 442 -22.07 52.12 -14.18
N ASN A 443 -21.05 51.38 -14.61
CA ASN A 443 -20.71 51.20 -16.02
C ASN A 443 -20.70 49.71 -16.40
N LYS A 444 -21.83 49.24 -16.94
CA LYS A 444 -22.02 47.84 -17.36
C LYS A 444 -21.56 47.67 -18.80
N LEU A 445 -20.72 46.67 -19.08
CA LEU A 445 -20.49 46.23 -20.46
C LEU A 445 -21.66 45.31 -20.85
N LEU A 446 -22.32 45.60 -21.99
CA LEU A 446 -23.47 44.84 -22.48
C LEU A 446 -24.64 44.72 -21.47
N GLY A 447 -24.88 45.75 -20.65
CA GLY A 447 -26.09 45.90 -19.82
C GLY A 447 -26.26 44.91 -18.65
N ILE A 448 -25.44 43.86 -18.55
CA ILE A 448 -25.64 42.75 -17.58
C ILE A 448 -24.38 42.48 -16.75
N ILE A 449 -23.16 42.69 -17.29
CA ILE A 449 -21.91 42.38 -16.58
C ILE A 449 -21.27 43.69 -16.06
N PRO A 450 -21.06 43.84 -14.73
CA PRO A 450 -20.33 44.98 -14.18
C PRO A 450 -18.88 44.95 -14.68
N LYS A 451 -18.40 46.05 -15.25
CA LYS A 451 -17.05 46.13 -15.82
C LYS A 451 -16.02 46.11 -14.67
N PRO A 452 -15.10 45.14 -14.59
CA PRO A 452 -14.05 45.16 -13.57
C PRO A 452 -13.12 46.35 -13.85
N TYR A 453 -13.01 47.28 -12.90
CA TYR A 453 -12.00 48.33 -12.92
C TYR A 453 -10.88 47.93 -11.94
N TYR A 454 -9.65 47.85 -12.45
CA TYR A 454 -8.48 47.44 -11.68
C TYR A 454 -7.81 48.69 -11.14
N GLU A 455 -7.86 48.90 -9.83
CA GLU A 455 -7.11 49.97 -9.16
C GLU A 455 -6.03 49.31 -8.29
N ASP A 456 -4.76 49.59 -8.62
CA ASP A 456 -3.63 49.19 -7.80
C ASP A 456 -3.79 49.80 -6.40
N LYS A 457 -3.45 49.06 -5.33
CA LYS A 457 -3.51 49.59 -3.96
C LYS A 457 -2.68 50.88 -3.84
N SER A 458 -3.23 51.90 -3.17
CA SER A 458 -2.70 53.27 -3.07
C SER A 458 -1.23 53.36 -2.62
N THR A 459 -0.76 52.40 -1.84
CA THR A 459 0.65 52.34 -1.39
C THR A 459 1.64 51.98 -2.51
N TYR A 460 1.20 51.31 -3.59
CA TYR A 460 2.04 51.02 -4.77
C TYR A 460 2.10 52.21 -5.73
N THR A 461 0.99 52.95 -5.88
CA THR A 461 0.87 54.07 -6.83
C THR A 461 1.74 55.27 -6.48
N GLU A 462 2.03 55.48 -5.19
CA GLU A 462 2.87 56.58 -4.69
C GLU A 462 4.35 56.17 -4.47
N SER A 463 4.69 54.89 -4.66
CA SER A 463 6.02 54.36 -4.33
C SER A 463 7.04 54.56 -5.45
N ASN A 464 8.31 54.78 -5.07
CA ASN A 464 9.44 54.78 -6.01
C ASN A 464 9.56 53.45 -6.79
N THR A 465 9.07 52.34 -6.22
CA THR A 465 9.08 51.00 -6.81
C THR A 465 8.32 50.94 -8.15
N LYS A 466 7.19 51.63 -8.29
CA LYS A 466 6.43 51.70 -9.56
C LYS A 466 7.24 52.36 -10.67
N ARG A 467 8.03 53.39 -10.34
CA ARG A 467 8.86 54.12 -11.30
C ARG A 467 10.00 53.23 -11.82
N TYR A 468 10.61 52.43 -10.95
CA TYR A 468 11.64 51.46 -11.34
C TYR A 468 11.06 50.28 -12.14
N ASP A 469 9.86 49.81 -11.80
CA ASP A 469 9.15 48.77 -12.56
C ASP A 469 8.76 49.19 -13.99
N GLN A 470 8.47 50.48 -14.20
CA GLN A 470 8.14 51.01 -15.54
C GLN A 470 9.37 51.09 -16.44
N VAL A 471 10.53 51.47 -15.90
CA VAL A 471 11.76 51.64 -16.67
C VAL A 471 12.37 50.30 -17.08
N ARG A 472 12.18 49.23 -16.28
CA ARG A 472 12.84 47.93 -16.49
C ARG A 472 12.27 47.08 -17.62
N PHE A 473 11.06 47.39 -18.10
CA PHE A 473 10.38 46.64 -19.18
C PHE A 473 10.21 47.45 -20.46
N VAL A 474 10.96 48.55 -20.62
CA VAL A 474 11.13 49.20 -21.92
C VAL A 474 12.28 48.49 -22.62
N TYR A 475 11.98 47.56 -23.51
CA TYR A 475 12.89 47.03 -24.52
C TYR A 475 12.23 47.14 -25.88
#